data_AF-A0A0K3BG61-F1
#
_entry.id   AF-A0A0K3BG61-F1
#
_cell.length_a   1.000
_cell.length_b   1.000
_cell.length_c   1.000
_cell.angle_alpha   90.00
_cell.angle_beta   90.00
_cell.angle_gamma   90.00
#
_symmetry.space_group_name_H-M   'P 1'
#
loop_
_entity.id
_entity.type
_entity.pdbx_description
1 polymer ?
#
loop_
_entity_poly.entity_id
_entity_poly.type
_entity_poly.pdbx_seq_one_letter_code
_entity_poly.pdbx_strand_id
1 'polypeptide(L)' 'MGQFRSIPASRFDGVAEAHQSCVACILRAARHGLFTEAEADLLIDRVRALSVELVNRP' A
#
# COMPACT_ATOMS: atom_id res chain seq x y z
N MET A 1 11.76 22.84 6.03
CA MET A 1 10.63 22.04 6.55
C MET A 1 10.03 21.27 5.37
N GLY A 2 10.25 19.96 5.30
CA GLY A 2 9.74 19.13 4.20
C GLY A 2 8.22 19.01 4.30
N GLN A 3 7.53 19.31 3.20
CA GLN A 3 6.07 19.21 3.09
C GLN A 3 5.67 17.75 3.35
N PHE A 4 5.04 17.48 4.50
CA PHE A 4 4.45 16.16 4.77
C PHE A 4 3.24 15.99 3.86
N ARG A 5 3.46 15.52 2.63
CA ARG A 5 2.36 15.12 1.76
C ARG A 5 1.64 13.95 2.44
N SER A 6 0.38 14.17 2.78
CA SER A 6 -0.51 13.12 3.25
C SER A 6 -0.62 12.04 2.18
N ILE A 7 -0.61 10.78 2.58
CA ILE A 7 -0.85 9.67 1.65
C ILE A 7 -2.30 9.77 1.17
N PRO A 8 -2.56 9.85 -0.14
CA PRO A 8 -3.92 9.94 -0.64
C PRO A 8 -4.70 8.65 -0.32
N ALA A 9 -5.95 8.81 0.13
CA ALA A 9 -6.82 7.68 0.51
C ALA A 9 -7.03 6.66 -0.62
N SER A 10 -6.95 7.12 -1.87
CA SER A 10 -7.06 6.28 -3.07
C SER A 10 -6.01 5.16 -3.15
N ARG A 11 -4.89 5.28 -2.42
CA ARG A 11 -3.88 4.22 -2.34
C ARG A 11 -4.35 2.98 -1.57
N PHE A 12 -5.43 3.10 -0.80
CA PHE A 12 -6.00 2.00 -0.01
C PHE A 12 -7.24 1.37 -0.64
N ASP A 13 -7.73 1.90 -1.77
CA ASP A 13 -8.93 1.38 -2.42
C ASP A 13 -8.77 -0.11 -2.75
N GLY A 14 -9.79 -0.92 -2.51
CA GLY A 14 -9.74 -2.37 -2.78
C GLY A 14 -8.77 -3.19 -1.91
N VAL A 15 -8.12 -2.57 -0.93
CA VAL A 15 -7.29 -3.26 0.08
C VAL A 15 -8.16 -3.52 1.30
N ALA A 16 -8.25 -4.78 1.73
CA ALA A 16 -9.01 -5.12 2.94
C ALA A 16 -8.40 -4.40 4.16
N GLU A 17 -9.24 -4.00 5.12
CA GLU A 17 -8.82 -3.22 6.30
C GLU A 17 -7.63 -3.86 7.02
N ALA A 18 -7.64 -5.19 7.14
CA ALA A 18 -6.56 -5.99 7.74
C ALA A 18 -5.17 -5.78 7.08
N HIS A 19 -5.12 -5.33 5.83
CA HIS A 19 -3.90 -5.13 5.06
C HIS A 19 -3.53 -3.65 4.83
N GLN A 20 -4.37 -2.70 5.27
CA GLN A 20 -4.10 -1.28 5.09
C GLN A 20 -2.83 -0.82 5.83
N SER A 21 -2.52 -1.42 6.99
CA SER A 21 -1.28 -1.16 7.72
C SER A 21 -0.02 -1.54 6.93
N CYS A 22 -0.08 -2.63 6.16
CA CYS A 22 1.00 -3.07 5.27
C CYS A 22 1.22 -2.06 4.14
N VAL A 23 0.14 -1.61 3.49
CA VAL A 23 0.20 -0.57 2.44
C VAL A 23 0.79 0.73 2.98
N ALA A 24 0.40 1.14 4.19
CA ALA A 24 0.96 2.34 4.83
C ALA A 24 2.48 2.22 5.05
N CYS A 25 2.97 1.04 5.43
CA CYS A 25 4.41 0.78 5.58
C CYS A 25 5.16 0.87 4.24
N ILE A 26 4.62 0.29 3.16
CA ILE A 26 5.21 0.35 1.82
C ILE A 26 5.33 1.81 1.36
N LEU A 27 4.26 2.58 1.50
CA LEU A 27 4.23 3.99 1.10
C LEU A 27 5.20 4.84 1.93
N ARG A 28 5.34 4.53 3.22
CA ARG A 28 6.34 5.18 4.07
C ARG A 28 7.76 4.86 3.63
N ALA A 29 8.04 3.60 3.33
CA ALA A 29 9.35 3.16 2.84
C ALA A 29 9.72 3.84 1.51
N ALA A 30 8.77 3.93 0.57
CA ALA A 30 8.95 4.64 -0.70
C ALA A 30 9.28 6.14 -0.48
N ARG A 31 8.57 6.80 0.44
CA ARG A 31 8.86 8.20 0.83
C ARG A 31 10.26 8.41 1.42
N HIS A 32 10.83 7.38 2.04
CA HIS A 32 12.19 7.41 2.56
C HIS A 32 13.23 6.95 1.53
N GLY A 33 12.82 6.66 0.29
CA GLY A 33 13.71 6.25 -0.80
C GLY A 33 14.18 4.79 -0.70
N LEU A 34 13.53 3.96 0.14
CA LEU A 34 13.82 2.53 0.23
C LEU A 34 13.28 1.76 -0.99
N PHE A 35 12.26 2.31 -1.65
CA PHE A 35 11.69 1.83 -2.90
C PHE A 35 11.52 3.00 -3.87
N THR A 36 11.61 2.71 -5.16
CA THR A 36 11.06 3.57 -6.20
C THR A 36 9.52 3.59 -6.11
N GLU A 37 8.90 4.61 -6.71
CA GLU A 37 7.43 4.66 -6.78
C GLU A 37 6.85 3.43 -7.50
N ALA A 38 7.52 2.96 -8.57
CA ALA A 38 7.09 1.78 -9.32
C ALA A 38 7.16 0.48 -8.49
N GLU A 39 8.21 0.29 -7.69
CA GLU A 39 8.32 -0.87 -6.79
C GLU A 39 7.25 -0.83 -5.69
N ALA A 40 6.98 0.35 -5.15
CA ALA A 40 5.92 0.54 -4.16
C ALA A 40 4.54 0.18 -4.73
N ASP A 41 4.25 0.60 -5.97
CA ASP A 41 2.99 0.29 -6.64
C ASP A 41 2.86 -1.23 -6.89
N LEU A 42 3.91 -1.91 -7.35
CA LEU A 42 3.91 -3.37 -7.53
C LEU A 42 3.64 -4.13 -6.22
N LEU A 43 4.22 -3.69 -5.11
CA LEU A 43 4.00 -4.29 -3.80
C LEU A 43 2.56 -4.08 -3.31
N ILE A 44 2.00 -2.89 -3.52
CA ILE A 44 0.61 -2.58 -3.15
C ILE A 44 -0.37 -3.41 -3.98
N ASP A 45 -0.15 -3.55 -5.29
CA ASP A 45 -0.98 -4.38 -6.16
C ASP A 45 -0.95 -5.85 -5.72
N ARG A 46 0.22 -6.34 -5.27
CA ARG A 46 0.32 -7.70 -4.72
C ARG A 46 -0.50 -7.85 -3.43
N VAL A 47 -0.45 -6.87 -2.52
CA VAL A 47 -1.26 -6.86 -1.29
C VAL A 47 -2.76 -6.81 -1.61
N ARG A 48 -3.16 -6.02 -2.62
CA ARG A 48 -4.54 -5.97 -3.09
C ARG A 48 -5.01 -7.32 -3.63
N ALA A 49 -4.21 -7.99 -4.45
CA ALA A 49 -4.51 -9.33 -4.96
C ALA A 49 -4.69 -10.36 -3.83
N LEU A 50 -3.78 -10.37 -2.86
CA LEU A 50 -3.86 -11.28 -1.70
C LEU A 50 -5.07 -10.98 -0.80
N SER A 51 -5.45 -9.71 -0.66
CA SER A 51 -6.65 -9.30 0.09
C SER A 51 -7.91 -9.91 -0.53
N VAL A 52 -8.01 -9.88 -1.85
CA VAL A 52 -9.14 -10.47 -2.59
C VAL A 52 -9.13 -12.00 -2.47
N GLU A 53 -7.97 -12.65 -2.56
CA GLU A 53 -7.86 -14.11 -2.40
C GLU A 53 -8.28 -14.58 -1.00
N LEU A 54 -7.92 -13.86 0.06
CA LEU A 54 -8.29 -14.18 1.44
C LEU A 54 -9.81 -14.04 1.69
N VAL A 55 -10.43 -13.00 1.14
CA VAL A 55 -11.90 -12.82 1.24
C VAL A 55 -12.66 -13.94 0.53
N ASN A 56 -12.07 -14.52 -0.52
CA ASN A 56 -12.68 -15.61 -1.30
C ASN A 56 -12.36 -17.02 -0.76
N ARG A 57 -11.65 -17.14 0.36
CA ARG A 57 -11.32 -18.45 0.94
C ARG A 57 -12.51 -18.95 1.78
N PRO A 58 -13.03 -20.17 1.53
CA PRO A 58 -14.19 -20.72 2.24
C PRO A 58 -13.91 -21.03 3.72
#